data_AF-A0A135V6I5-F1
#
_entry.id   AF-A0A135V6I5-F1
#
_cell.length_a   1.000
_cell.length_b   1.000
_cell.length_c   1.000
_cell.angle_alpha   90.00
_cell.angle_beta   90.00
_cell.angle_gamma   90.00
#
_symmetry.space_group_name_H-M   'P 1'
#
loop_
_entity.id
_entity.type
_entity.pdbx_description
1 polymer ?
#
loop_
_entity_poly.entity_id
_entity_poly.type
_entity_poly.pdbx_seq_one_letter_code
_entity_poly.pdbx_strand_id
1 'polypeptide(L)'
;MRSAILVAAISGLAAANPIAPRDTTAQNGIDLSAFDSEPVPTKVGPAVGAAVETPTYDPAVAKAEASKDAAANPIAVSNSTLTARTVAPAGCGAKQPDGYGPVSNPDTYDTFMTDPQFTNIAINAPTPQGYSLSFSNKQGSTSCNTYLGLYTMKSFDTIKCQQYCDAAPACYGINVYMERDPSYDPTDACTNPASITNYKCTLWGSAVTAETATNQGQWRKQFQVGVTGSNGYSKEAPPPSYPDFTGPVAFGGATQAPKSYMGSKYYGGVYDPGQCAAACKANTKYDHDHPRADGTYDACNFFNAYVLSKNNIPQGTYCSLYTQSWDKSYSTNVGQWRGSDYYSVSSSYGYSLTVQDSGKI
;
A
#
# COMPACT_ATOMS: atom_id res chain seq x y z
N MET A 1 -8.92 -8.25 -24.78
CA MET A 1 -7.81 -7.75 -23.95
C MET A 1 -7.87 -6.23 -23.94
N ARG A 2 -8.58 -5.65 -22.97
CA ARG A 2 -8.57 -4.20 -22.76
C ARG A 2 -7.69 -4.00 -21.52
N SER A 3 -6.47 -3.52 -21.73
CA SER A 3 -5.60 -3.09 -20.64
C SER A 3 -6.30 -1.92 -19.97
N ALA A 4 -6.93 -2.17 -18.82
CA ALA A 4 -7.28 -1.10 -17.92
C ALA A 4 -5.95 -0.50 -17.46
N ILE A 5 -5.61 0.68 -17.99
CA ILE A 5 -4.48 1.45 -17.50
C ILE A 5 -4.81 1.77 -16.05
N LEU A 6 -4.14 1.07 -15.14
CA LEU A 6 -4.23 1.31 -13.71
C LEU A 6 -3.52 2.64 -13.48
N VAL A 7 -4.30 3.72 -13.37
CA VAL A 7 -3.79 4.90 -12.69
C VAL A 7 -3.84 4.53 -11.22
N ALA A 8 -2.73 3.99 -10.69
CA ALA A 8 -2.49 4.06 -9.25
C ALA A 8 -2.59 5.55 -8.94
N ALA A 9 -3.60 5.93 -8.17
CA ALA A 9 -3.94 7.32 -7.95
C ALA A 9 -2.70 8.05 -7.42
N ILE A 10 -2.06 8.83 -8.30
CA ILE A 10 -1.01 9.77 -7.95
C ILE A 10 -1.74 10.87 -7.19
N SER A 11 -1.84 10.67 -5.89
CA SER A 11 -2.60 11.54 -5.01
C SER A 11 -1.62 12.01 -3.95
N GLY A 12 -0.82 12.99 -4.33
CA GLY A 12 -0.30 13.99 -3.41
C GLY A 12 -1.20 15.22 -3.54
N LEU A 13 -2.32 15.30 -2.81
CA LEU A 13 -2.91 16.62 -2.55
C LEU A 13 -2.25 17.16 -1.29
N ALA A 14 -1.24 18.00 -1.53
CA ALA A 14 -0.70 18.88 -0.52
C ALA A 14 -1.83 19.71 0.12
N ALA A 15 -2.14 19.47 1.40
CA ALA A 15 -2.59 20.58 2.21
C ALA A 15 -1.39 21.48 2.43
N ALA A 16 -1.59 22.75 2.09
CA ALA A 16 -0.66 23.81 2.38
C ALA A 16 -0.55 23.97 3.90
N ASN A 17 0.38 23.25 4.53
CA ASN A 17 0.98 23.73 5.76
C ASN A 17 2.08 24.71 5.33
N PRO A 18 1.99 26.02 5.67
CA PRO A 18 3.17 26.87 5.59
C PRO A 18 4.30 26.16 6.36
N ILE A 19 5.56 26.37 5.97
CA ILE A 19 6.68 26.05 6.84
C ILE A 19 6.43 26.87 8.11
N ALA A 20 5.77 26.26 9.10
CA ALA A 20 5.64 26.82 10.42
C ALA A 20 7.07 27.14 10.87
N PRO A 21 7.28 28.18 11.72
CA PRO A 21 8.58 28.37 12.36
C PRO A 21 9.05 27.01 12.86
N ARG A 22 10.12 26.49 12.27
CA ARG A 22 10.50 25.09 12.43
C ARG A 22 10.66 24.81 13.91
N ASP A 23 9.89 23.84 14.37
CA ASP A 23 9.69 23.64 15.78
C ASP A 23 11.02 23.21 16.43
N THR A 24 11.63 24.14 17.17
CA THR A 24 12.83 23.86 17.95
C THR A 24 12.51 23.05 19.22
N THR A 25 11.22 22.84 19.52
CA THR A 25 10.78 22.07 20.67
C THR A 25 10.82 20.57 20.38
N ALA A 26 10.73 19.79 21.45
CA ALA A 26 10.72 18.34 21.34
C ALA A 26 9.45 17.88 20.62
N GLN A 27 9.62 17.04 19.61
CA GLN A 27 8.51 16.41 18.93
C GLN A 27 7.69 15.59 19.93
N ASN A 28 6.36 15.79 19.88
CA ASN A 28 5.42 15.10 20.76
C ASN A 28 4.33 14.44 19.91
N GLY A 29 4.66 13.28 19.35
CA GLY A 29 3.79 12.48 18.50
C GLY A 29 4.09 12.60 17.01
N ILE A 30 3.16 12.06 16.24
CA ILE A 30 3.04 12.09 14.79
C ILE A 30 2.05 13.20 14.45
N ASP A 31 2.44 14.09 13.53
CA ASP A 31 1.55 15.11 13.00
C ASP A 31 0.56 14.51 12.00
N LEU A 32 -0.64 14.20 12.48
CA LEU A 32 -1.69 13.61 11.66
C LEU A 32 -2.37 14.63 10.72
N SER A 33 -2.04 15.93 10.80
CA SER A 33 -2.56 16.91 9.84
C SER A 33 -2.02 16.66 8.43
N ALA A 34 -0.76 16.22 8.30
CA ALA A 34 -0.18 15.78 7.03
C ALA A 34 -0.91 14.56 6.44
N PHE A 35 -1.49 13.70 7.29
CA PHE A 35 -2.32 12.59 6.85
C PHE A 35 -3.70 13.05 6.37
N ASP A 36 -4.38 13.91 7.14
CA ASP A 36 -5.75 14.39 6.83
C ASP A 36 -5.80 15.28 5.57
N SER A 37 -4.65 15.88 5.27
CA SER A 37 -4.33 16.70 4.12
C SER A 37 -4.48 15.96 2.78
N GLU A 38 -4.13 14.67 2.78
CA GLU A 38 -4.05 13.88 1.57
C GLU A 38 -5.38 13.20 1.23
N PRO A 39 -5.69 13.02 -0.06
CA PRO A 39 -6.90 12.33 -0.45
C PRO A 39 -6.73 10.83 -0.16
N VAL A 40 -7.81 10.19 0.24
CA VAL A 40 -7.79 8.74 0.50
C VAL A 40 -7.71 7.98 -0.83
N PRO A 41 -6.72 7.09 -1.04
CA PRO A 41 -6.71 6.20 -2.19
C PRO A 41 -7.99 5.38 -2.27
N THR A 42 -8.66 5.40 -3.41
CA THR A 42 -9.97 4.72 -3.57
C THR A 42 -9.83 3.25 -3.97
N LYS A 43 -8.65 2.82 -4.41
CA LYS A 43 -8.39 1.46 -4.86
C LYS A 43 -7.78 0.63 -3.73
N VAL A 44 -8.62 -0.21 -3.13
CA VAL A 44 -8.23 -1.04 -1.97
C VAL A 44 -8.08 -2.54 -2.28
N GLY A 45 -8.25 -2.91 -3.55
CA GLY A 45 -8.23 -4.29 -4.02
C GLY A 45 -8.48 -4.40 -5.52
N PRO A 46 -8.53 -5.63 -6.07
CA PRO A 46 -8.84 -5.85 -7.47
C PRO A 46 -10.26 -5.40 -7.83
N ALA A 47 -10.47 -5.01 -9.08
CA ALA A 47 -11.82 -4.80 -9.60
C ALA A 47 -12.60 -6.12 -9.63
N VAL A 48 -13.92 -6.01 -9.44
CA VAL A 48 -14.82 -7.16 -9.48
C VAL A 48 -14.69 -7.91 -10.81
N GLY A 49 -14.39 -9.21 -10.74
CA GLY A 49 -14.23 -10.07 -11.93
C GLY A 49 -12.91 -9.88 -12.69
N ALA A 50 -11.95 -9.11 -12.16
CA ALA A 50 -10.65 -8.97 -12.81
C ALA A 50 -9.89 -10.31 -12.82
N ALA A 51 -9.39 -10.69 -13.99
CA ALA A 51 -8.50 -11.84 -14.14
C ALA A 51 -7.02 -11.46 -13.94
N VAL A 52 -6.64 -10.24 -14.35
CA VAL A 52 -5.29 -9.69 -14.20
C VAL A 52 -5.37 -8.18 -14.06
N GLU A 53 -4.51 -7.64 -13.19
CA GLU A 53 -4.24 -6.22 -13.00
C GLU A 53 -2.74 -6.07 -12.78
N THR A 54 -2.02 -5.61 -13.80
CA THR A 54 -0.56 -5.46 -13.73
C THR A 54 -0.19 -4.24 -12.89
N PRO A 55 0.77 -4.33 -11.95
CA PRO A 55 1.25 -3.17 -11.21
C PRO A 55 1.68 -2.04 -12.14
N THR A 56 1.27 -0.82 -11.80
CA THR A 56 1.58 0.41 -12.56
C THR A 56 2.27 1.48 -11.73
N TYR A 57 2.59 1.19 -10.47
CA TYR A 57 3.33 2.11 -9.63
C TYR A 57 4.70 2.43 -10.26
N ASP A 58 4.98 3.72 -10.43
CA ASP A 58 6.25 4.22 -10.96
C ASP A 58 6.98 5.05 -9.88
N PRO A 59 8.05 4.49 -9.27
CA PRO A 59 8.82 5.20 -8.26
C PRO A 59 9.46 6.51 -8.76
N ALA A 60 9.78 6.62 -10.05
CA ALA A 60 10.38 7.83 -10.60
C ALA A 60 9.36 8.97 -10.67
N VAL A 61 8.14 8.67 -11.10
CA VAL A 61 7.03 9.63 -11.10
C VAL A 61 6.68 10.04 -9.66
N ALA A 62 6.55 9.06 -8.75
CA ALA A 62 6.23 9.35 -7.35
C ALA A 62 7.27 10.25 -6.67
N LYS A 63 8.56 10.03 -6.94
CA LYS A 63 9.66 10.90 -6.46
C LYS A 63 9.60 12.29 -7.08
N ALA A 64 9.31 12.39 -8.38
CA ALA A 64 9.20 13.68 -9.05
C ALA A 64 8.05 14.51 -8.48
N GLU A 65 6.90 13.90 -8.22
CA GLU A 65 5.76 14.58 -7.58
C GLU A 65 6.05 14.94 -6.12
N ALA A 66 6.70 14.06 -5.35
CA ALA A 66 7.15 14.38 -3.99
C ALA A 66 8.13 15.58 -3.95
N SER A 67 9.03 15.66 -4.94
CA SER A 67 9.94 16.80 -5.09
C SER A 67 9.19 18.10 -5.40
N LYS A 68 8.19 18.04 -6.30
CA LYS A 68 7.33 19.19 -6.63
C LYS A 68 6.48 19.63 -5.45
N ASP A 69 5.85 18.70 -4.74
CA ASP A 69 5.05 18.96 -3.54
C ASP A 69 5.87 19.63 -2.42
N ALA A 70 7.15 19.25 -2.27
CA ALA A 70 8.05 19.93 -1.36
C ALA A 70 8.45 21.34 -1.84
N ALA A 71 8.47 21.59 -3.15
CA ALA A 71 8.97 22.84 -3.74
C ALA A 71 7.89 23.89 -4.11
N ALA A 72 6.63 23.50 -4.29
CA ALA A 72 5.60 24.34 -4.91
C ALA A 72 4.26 24.29 -4.16
N ASN A 73 3.62 25.44 -4.03
CA ASN A 73 2.18 25.59 -3.79
C ASN A 73 1.63 26.49 -4.92
N PRO A 74 0.48 26.31 -5.62
CA PRO A 74 -0.55 25.23 -5.71
C PRO A 74 -0.83 24.75 -7.20
N ILE A 75 -1.98 24.19 -7.64
CA ILE A 75 -2.58 22.81 -7.63
C ILE A 75 -3.25 22.57 -9.02
N ALA A 76 -3.43 21.30 -9.49
CA ALA A 76 -4.63 20.90 -10.28
C ALA A 76 -4.99 19.39 -10.17
N VAL A 77 -6.31 19.14 -10.18
CA VAL A 77 -7.06 17.90 -9.89
C VAL A 77 -7.30 17.07 -11.16
N SER A 78 -7.47 15.75 -11.05
CA SER A 78 -8.02 14.95 -12.16
C SER A 78 -9.14 13.99 -11.73
N ASN A 79 -10.25 14.07 -12.47
CA ASN A 79 -11.46 13.25 -12.33
C ASN A 79 -11.39 11.98 -13.18
N SER A 80 -11.98 10.89 -12.68
CA SER A 80 -12.22 9.67 -13.46
C SER A 80 -13.67 9.63 -13.97
N THR A 81 -13.87 9.19 -15.21
CA THR A 81 -15.19 8.82 -15.75
C THR A 81 -15.19 7.35 -16.15
N LEU A 82 -16.06 6.56 -15.53
CA LEU A 82 -16.40 5.22 -15.99
C LEU A 82 -17.62 5.29 -16.90
N THR A 83 -17.49 4.75 -18.11
CA THR A 83 -18.62 4.52 -19.02
C THR A 83 -19.41 3.28 -18.60
N ALA A 84 -20.72 3.45 -18.36
CA ALA A 84 -21.66 2.35 -18.22
C ALA A 84 -21.84 1.60 -19.55
N ARG A 85 -22.03 0.28 -19.49
CA ARG A 85 -22.48 -0.52 -20.64
C ARG A 85 -23.86 -1.10 -20.35
N THR A 86 -24.82 -0.78 -21.20
CA THR A 86 -26.16 -1.38 -21.26
C THR A 86 -26.18 -2.51 -22.29
N VAL A 87 -26.74 -3.67 -21.91
CA VAL A 87 -27.98 -4.33 -22.37
C VAL A 87 -28.03 -5.68 -21.64
N ALA A 88 -29.12 -6.01 -20.96
CA ALA A 88 -29.30 -7.31 -20.30
C ALA A 88 -29.44 -8.41 -21.38
N PRO A 89 -28.56 -9.43 -21.41
CA PRO A 89 -28.69 -10.53 -22.35
C PRO A 89 -29.88 -11.43 -21.98
N ALA A 90 -30.54 -11.99 -22.99
CA ALA A 90 -31.50 -13.08 -22.81
C ALA A 90 -30.72 -14.37 -22.48
N GLY A 91 -30.47 -14.62 -21.20
CA GLY A 91 -29.72 -15.78 -20.70
C GLY A 91 -28.65 -15.40 -19.67
N CYS A 92 -27.74 -16.33 -19.35
CA CYS A 92 -26.55 -15.98 -18.56
C CYS A 92 -25.71 -14.93 -19.29
N GLY A 93 -25.01 -14.09 -18.52
CA GLY A 93 -24.11 -13.08 -19.07
C GLY A 93 -22.87 -13.69 -19.72
N ALA A 94 -21.80 -12.91 -19.87
CA ALA A 94 -20.57 -13.41 -20.48
C ALA A 94 -19.99 -14.58 -19.68
N LYS A 95 -19.53 -15.63 -20.37
CA LYS A 95 -18.78 -16.72 -19.73
C LYS A 95 -17.51 -16.14 -19.12
N GLN A 96 -17.27 -16.43 -17.84
CA GLN A 96 -16.01 -16.09 -17.19
C GLN A 96 -14.89 -17.02 -17.66
N PRO A 97 -13.61 -16.59 -17.60
CA PRO A 97 -12.48 -17.49 -17.76
C PRO A 97 -12.61 -18.69 -16.80
N ASP A 98 -12.20 -19.87 -17.25
CA ASP A 98 -12.29 -21.07 -16.41
C ASP A 98 -11.41 -20.93 -15.15
N GLY A 99 -11.94 -21.35 -14.01
CA GLY A 99 -11.17 -21.50 -12.78
C GLY A 99 -10.37 -22.79 -12.78
N TYR A 100 -9.23 -22.79 -12.07
CA TYR A 100 -8.33 -23.94 -11.97
C TYR A 100 -8.34 -24.60 -10.58
N GLY A 101 -9.06 -24.01 -9.63
CA GLY A 101 -9.27 -24.61 -8.31
C GLY A 101 -10.38 -25.64 -8.30
N PRO A 102 -10.44 -26.51 -7.28
CA PRO A 102 -11.50 -27.48 -7.16
C PRO A 102 -12.83 -26.77 -6.82
N VAL A 103 -13.93 -27.35 -7.31
CA VAL A 103 -15.29 -26.89 -7.00
C VAL A 103 -15.84 -27.79 -5.90
N SER A 104 -16.39 -27.17 -4.85
CA SER A 104 -17.02 -27.91 -3.75
C SER A 104 -18.24 -28.70 -4.21
N ASN A 105 -18.51 -29.82 -3.54
CA ASN A 105 -19.70 -30.63 -3.78
C ASN A 105 -20.43 -30.84 -2.43
N PRO A 106 -21.64 -30.28 -2.25
CA PRO A 106 -22.43 -29.54 -3.23
C PRO A 106 -21.85 -28.14 -3.56
N ASP A 107 -22.11 -27.63 -4.77
CA ASP A 107 -21.69 -26.30 -5.22
C ASP A 107 -22.53 -25.20 -4.58
N THR A 108 -22.23 -24.89 -3.32
CA THR A 108 -22.86 -23.81 -2.54
C THR A 108 -21.80 -22.96 -1.88
N TYR A 109 -22.16 -21.73 -1.50
CA TYR A 109 -21.28 -20.85 -0.74
C TYR A 109 -20.88 -21.47 0.60
N ASP A 110 -21.83 -21.99 1.37
CA ASP A 110 -21.54 -22.54 2.71
C ASP A 110 -20.59 -23.74 2.64
N THR A 111 -20.78 -24.62 1.65
CA THR A 111 -19.85 -25.72 1.41
C THR A 111 -18.48 -25.20 1.00
N PHE A 112 -18.41 -24.23 0.08
CA PHE A 112 -17.14 -23.62 -0.33
C PHE A 112 -16.36 -23.03 0.85
N MET A 113 -17.05 -22.32 1.75
CA MET A 113 -16.39 -21.67 2.90
C MET A 113 -15.88 -22.66 3.96
N THR A 114 -16.44 -23.86 4.02
CA THR A 114 -16.12 -24.88 5.04
C THR A 114 -15.39 -26.10 4.49
N ASP A 115 -15.13 -26.14 3.18
CA ASP A 115 -14.53 -27.30 2.53
C ASP A 115 -13.07 -27.55 3.01
N PRO A 116 -12.79 -28.70 3.64
CA PRO A 116 -11.45 -29.02 4.14
C PRO A 116 -10.37 -29.01 3.05
N GLN A 117 -10.74 -29.21 1.79
CA GLN A 117 -9.77 -29.21 0.69
C GLN A 117 -9.04 -27.87 0.56
N PHE A 118 -9.74 -26.75 0.74
CA PHE A 118 -9.16 -25.42 0.64
C PHE A 118 -8.27 -25.10 1.86
N THR A 119 -8.69 -25.56 3.04
CA THR A 119 -7.83 -25.51 4.23
C THR A 119 -6.53 -26.27 3.98
N ASN A 120 -6.62 -27.49 3.46
CA ASN A 120 -5.44 -28.31 3.17
C ASN A 120 -4.52 -27.68 2.12
N ILE A 121 -5.06 -27.08 1.06
CA ILE A 121 -4.27 -26.34 0.07
C ILE A 121 -3.53 -25.17 0.74
N ALA A 122 -4.23 -24.38 1.54
CA ALA A 122 -3.68 -23.18 2.17
C ALA A 122 -2.59 -23.51 3.21
N ILE A 123 -2.83 -24.46 4.11
CA ILE A 123 -1.88 -24.76 5.20
C ILE A 123 -0.62 -25.50 4.71
N ASN A 124 -0.70 -26.22 3.59
CA ASN A 124 0.44 -26.92 3.00
C ASN A 124 1.22 -26.06 2.00
N ALA A 125 0.76 -24.85 1.69
CA ALA A 125 1.45 -23.95 0.78
C ALA A 125 2.77 -23.46 1.41
N PRO A 126 3.91 -23.55 0.70
CA PRO A 126 5.20 -23.18 1.27
C PRO A 126 5.29 -21.67 1.48
N THR A 127 6.02 -21.25 2.51
CA THR A 127 6.47 -19.87 2.66
C THR A 127 7.56 -19.58 1.62
N PRO A 128 7.39 -18.59 0.74
CA PRO A 128 8.41 -18.25 -0.25
C PRO A 128 9.70 -17.75 0.40
N GLN A 129 10.86 -17.98 -0.23
CA GLN A 129 12.15 -17.56 0.33
C GLN A 129 12.27 -16.03 0.37
N GLY A 130 12.76 -15.49 1.49
CA GLY A 130 12.86 -14.03 1.70
C GLY A 130 11.53 -13.37 2.08
N TYR A 131 10.51 -14.18 2.40
CA TYR A 131 9.21 -13.76 2.90
C TYR A 131 8.90 -14.46 4.21
N SER A 132 8.13 -13.78 5.06
CA SER A 132 7.55 -14.33 6.28
C SER A 132 6.06 -14.57 6.11
N LEU A 133 5.54 -15.64 6.72
CA LEU A 133 4.10 -15.89 6.77
C LEU A 133 3.44 -14.91 7.74
N SER A 134 2.54 -14.07 7.23
CA SER A 134 1.82 -13.07 8.03
C SER A 134 0.48 -13.58 8.54
N PHE A 135 -0.22 -14.38 7.74
CA PHE A 135 -1.42 -15.11 8.14
C PHE A 135 -1.66 -16.30 7.21
N SER A 136 -2.38 -17.31 7.69
CA SER A 136 -2.73 -18.49 6.91
C SER A 136 -4.21 -18.83 7.07
N ASN A 137 -4.79 -19.39 5.99
CA ASN A 137 -6.13 -19.97 5.94
C ASN A 137 -7.24 -19.05 6.46
N LYS A 138 -7.20 -17.76 6.10
CA LYS A 138 -8.27 -16.81 6.44
C LYS A 138 -9.44 -16.90 5.45
N GLN A 139 -10.63 -16.56 5.94
CA GLN A 139 -11.86 -16.40 5.14
C GLN A 139 -12.04 -14.94 4.72
N GLY A 140 -11.07 -14.43 3.96
CA GLY A 140 -11.02 -13.05 3.50
C GLY A 140 -9.70 -12.75 2.82
N SER A 141 -9.74 -11.99 1.73
CA SER A 141 -8.53 -11.48 1.06
C SER A 141 -8.11 -10.14 1.65
N THR A 142 -6.83 -9.81 1.51
CA THR A 142 -6.29 -8.50 1.88
C THR A 142 -7.05 -7.41 1.13
N SER A 143 -7.39 -6.33 1.85
CA SER A 143 -7.98 -5.11 1.32
C SER A 143 -7.43 -3.91 2.09
N CYS A 144 -6.67 -3.05 1.41
CA CYS A 144 -6.09 -1.84 1.99
C CYS A 144 -5.57 -0.89 0.90
N ASN A 145 -5.17 0.32 1.29
CA ASN A 145 -4.81 1.39 0.34
C ASN A 145 -3.53 1.11 -0.47
N THR A 146 -2.79 0.06 -0.14
CA THR A 146 -1.48 -0.25 -0.76
C THR A 146 -1.60 -1.26 -1.91
N TYR A 147 -2.81 -1.52 -2.43
CA TYR A 147 -3.03 -2.46 -3.51
C TYR A 147 -2.22 -2.12 -4.77
N LEU A 148 -1.45 -3.08 -5.29
CA LEU A 148 -0.62 -2.93 -6.48
C LEU A 148 -1.17 -3.65 -7.71
N GLY A 149 -1.74 -4.84 -7.55
CA GLY A 149 -2.15 -5.65 -8.70
C GLY A 149 -2.66 -7.04 -8.36
N LEU A 150 -3.12 -7.74 -9.38
CA LEU A 150 -3.71 -9.08 -9.31
C LEU A 150 -3.24 -9.95 -10.46
N TYR A 151 -3.02 -11.23 -10.17
CA TYR A 151 -2.85 -12.30 -11.14
C TYR A 151 -3.76 -13.48 -10.76
N THR A 152 -4.62 -13.92 -11.68
CA THR A 152 -5.33 -15.20 -11.53
C THR A 152 -4.42 -16.31 -12.04
N MET A 153 -4.14 -17.29 -11.18
CA MET A 153 -3.16 -18.35 -11.39
C MET A 153 -3.83 -19.70 -11.67
N LYS A 154 -3.06 -20.64 -12.22
CA LYS A 154 -3.52 -22.02 -12.50
C LYS A 154 -3.35 -22.99 -11.33
N SER A 155 -2.64 -22.57 -10.29
CA SER A 155 -2.37 -23.34 -9.08
C SER A 155 -2.25 -22.40 -7.89
N PHE A 156 -2.37 -22.93 -6.68
CA PHE A 156 -2.06 -22.21 -5.44
C PHE A 156 -0.54 -22.12 -5.25
N ASP A 157 0.11 -21.29 -6.06
CA ASP A 157 1.57 -21.18 -6.13
C ASP A 157 2.07 -19.89 -5.48
N THR A 158 2.50 -20.02 -4.22
CA THR A 158 3.01 -18.90 -3.42
C THR A 158 4.34 -18.39 -3.94
N ILE A 159 5.17 -19.26 -4.52
CA ILE A 159 6.48 -18.91 -5.11
C ILE A 159 6.26 -18.14 -6.41
N LYS A 160 5.29 -18.53 -7.23
CA LYS A 160 4.95 -17.77 -8.43
C LYS A 160 4.42 -16.38 -8.10
N CYS A 161 3.59 -16.28 -7.06
CA CYS A 161 3.09 -14.99 -6.60
C CYS A 161 4.23 -14.09 -6.07
N GLN A 162 5.18 -14.67 -5.34
CA GLN A 162 6.41 -14.00 -4.91
C GLN A 162 7.18 -13.43 -6.11
N GLN A 163 7.39 -14.20 -7.18
CA GLN A 163 8.08 -13.72 -8.38
C GLN A 163 7.41 -12.49 -9.01
N TYR A 164 6.08 -12.42 -9.00
CA TYR A 164 5.38 -11.22 -9.47
C TYR A 164 5.63 -10.01 -8.57
N CYS A 165 5.67 -10.22 -7.25
CA CYS A 165 6.00 -9.16 -6.30
C CYS A 165 7.46 -8.69 -6.44
N ASP A 166 8.41 -9.61 -6.61
CA ASP A 166 9.83 -9.26 -6.78
C ASP A 166 10.11 -8.50 -8.08
N ALA A 167 9.31 -8.73 -9.11
CA ALA A 167 9.37 -7.97 -10.36
C ALA A 167 8.64 -6.62 -10.28
N ALA A 168 7.74 -6.42 -9.31
CA ALA A 168 6.93 -5.22 -9.17
C ALA A 168 7.62 -4.18 -8.27
N PRO A 169 7.82 -2.94 -8.75
CA PRO A 169 8.35 -1.86 -7.92
C PRO A 169 7.52 -1.64 -6.65
N ALA A 170 8.21 -1.39 -5.54
CA ALA A 170 7.60 -1.13 -4.23
C ALA A 170 6.63 -2.22 -3.73
N CYS A 171 6.77 -3.48 -4.15
CA CYS A 171 5.99 -4.58 -3.60
C CYS A 171 6.65 -5.20 -2.37
N TYR A 172 5.91 -5.17 -1.25
CA TYR A 172 6.36 -5.63 0.08
C TYR A 172 5.49 -6.74 0.67
N GLY A 173 4.38 -7.10 0.01
CA GLY A 173 3.51 -8.16 0.48
C GLY A 173 2.73 -8.82 -0.66
N ILE A 174 2.37 -10.08 -0.43
CA ILE A 174 1.50 -10.85 -1.31
C ILE A 174 0.35 -11.46 -0.51
N ASN A 175 -0.82 -11.56 -1.13
CA ASN A 175 -1.91 -12.39 -0.62
C ASN A 175 -2.38 -13.37 -1.70
N VAL A 176 -2.29 -14.66 -1.37
CA VAL A 176 -2.70 -15.78 -2.23
C VAL A 176 -3.94 -16.42 -1.63
N TYR A 177 -5.02 -16.51 -2.40
CA TYR A 177 -6.31 -16.99 -1.90
C TYR A 177 -7.11 -17.73 -2.97
N MET A 178 -8.14 -18.45 -2.51
CA MET A 178 -9.14 -19.08 -3.38
C MET A 178 -10.42 -18.26 -3.35
N GLU A 179 -10.92 -17.93 -4.52
CA GLU A 179 -12.15 -17.15 -4.72
C GLU A 179 -13.18 -17.98 -5.46
N ARG A 180 -14.38 -18.08 -4.90
CA ARG A 180 -15.56 -18.64 -5.56
C ARG A 180 -16.16 -17.57 -6.45
N ASP A 181 -16.06 -17.75 -7.76
CA ASP A 181 -16.64 -16.86 -8.77
C ASP A 181 -17.74 -17.58 -9.56
N PRO A 182 -18.69 -16.86 -10.15
CA PRO A 182 -19.68 -17.47 -11.03
C PRO A 182 -19.04 -17.83 -12.39
N SER A 183 -19.38 -18.98 -12.97
CA SER A 183 -18.89 -19.39 -14.30
C SER A 183 -19.40 -18.50 -15.45
N TYR A 184 -20.47 -17.74 -15.20
CA TYR A 184 -21.02 -16.73 -16.10
C TYR A 184 -21.38 -15.48 -15.31
N ASP A 185 -21.34 -14.29 -15.91
CA ASP A 185 -21.87 -13.09 -15.27
C ASP A 185 -23.35 -13.28 -14.88
N PRO A 186 -23.72 -13.16 -13.59
CA PRO A 186 -25.10 -13.32 -13.18
C PRO A 186 -26.02 -12.24 -13.78
N THR A 187 -27.18 -12.65 -14.26
CA THR A 187 -28.24 -11.79 -14.83
C THR A 187 -29.58 -12.12 -14.18
N ASP A 188 -30.63 -11.37 -14.51
CA ASP A 188 -31.99 -11.68 -14.00
C ASP A 188 -32.54 -13.01 -14.55
N ALA A 189 -32.02 -13.48 -15.70
CA ALA A 189 -32.39 -14.78 -16.28
C ALA A 189 -31.49 -15.93 -15.79
N CYS A 190 -30.40 -15.62 -15.10
CA CYS A 190 -29.39 -16.58 -14.64
C CYS A 190 -28.75 -16.03 -13.36
N THR A 191 -29.51 -16.10 -12.28
CA THR A 191 -29.22 -15.38 -11.03
C THR A 191 -28.17 -16.06 -10.17
N ASN A 192 -28.01 -17.39 -10.31
CA ASN A 192 -27.04 -18.21 -9.58
C ASN A 192 -26.45 -19.31 -10.50
N PRO A 193 -25.55 -18.95 -11.43
CA PRO A 193 -24.85 -19.94 -12.27
C PRO A 193 -23.93 -20.84 -11.43
N ALA A 194 -23.49 -21.97 -12.01
CA ALA A 194 -22.48 -22.83 -11.40
C ALA A 194 -21.20 -22.04 -11.08
N SER A 195 -20.48 -22.41 -10.02
CA SER A 195 -19.26 -21.73 -9.63
C SER A 195 -18.02 -22.26 -10.36
N ILE A 196 -16.99 -21.42 -10.35
CA ILE A 196 -15.60 -21.76 -10.60
C ILE A 196 -14.78 -21.32 -9.37
N THR A 197 -13.65 -21.98 -9.15
CA THR A 197 -12.70 -21.58 -8.10
C THR A 197 -11.45 -21.01 -8.75
N ASN A 198 -11.13 -19.76 -8.42
CA ASN A 198 -9.96 -19.05 -8.90
C ASN A 198 -8.87 -19.03 -7.82
N TYR A 199 -7.63 -19.34 -8.21
CA TYR A 199 -6.45 -19.01 -7.40
C TYR A 199 -6.03 -17.57 -7.71
N LYS A 200 -6.10 -16.68 -6.74
CA LYS A 200 -5.78 -15.27 -6.89
C LYS A 200 -4.46 -14.96 -6.18
N CYS A 201 -3.58 -14.21 -6.83
CA CYS A 201 -2.37 -13.63 -6.27
C CYS A 201 -2.48 -12.11 -6.35
N THR A 202 -2.57 -11.44 -5.20
CA THR A 202 -2.60 -9.98 -5.11
C THR A 202 -1.30 -9.45 -4.54
N LEU A 203 -0.87 -8.29 -5.04
CA LEU A 203 0.38 -7.63 -4.68
C LEU A 203 0.10 -6.37 -3.87
N TRP A 204 0.95 -6.09 -2.88
CA TRP A 204 0.74 -5.03 -1.90
C TRP A 204 2.00 -4.21 -1.67
N GLY A 205 1.83 -2.89 -1.67
CA GLY A 205 2.85 -1.89 -1.42
C GLY A 205 3.19 -1.71 0.06
N SER A 206 2.76 -2.63 0.92
CA SER A 206 3.12 -2.71 2.33
C SER A 206 3.20 -4.17 2.73
N ALA A 207 3.73 -4.44 3.92
CA ALA A 207 3.49 -5.72 4.57
C ALA A 207 1.97 -5.96 4.70
N VAL A 208 1.56 -7.22 4.60
CA VAL A 208 0.17 -7.66 4.80
C VAL A 208 0.02 -8.22 6.20
N THR A 209 -1.14 -8.05 6.81
CA THR A 209 -1.44 -8.57 8.15
C THR A 209 -2.79 -9.25 8.19
N ALA A 210 -3.06 -10.05 9.23
CA ALA A 210 -4.35 -10.73 9.38
C ALA A 210 -5.53 -9.74 9.43
N GLU A 211 -5.30 -8.53 9.95
CA GLU A 211 -6.28 -7.45 10.07
C GLU A 211 -6.67 -6.87 8.71
N THR A 212 -5.80 -7.01 7.70
CA THR A 212 -6.11 -6.57 6.34
C THR A 212 -6.99 -7.56 5.57
N ALA A 213 -7.12 -8.81 6.03
CA ALA A 213 -7.87 -9.88 5.37
C ALA A 213 -9.40 -9.73 5.53
N THR A 214 -9.94 -8.61 5.05
CA THR A 214 -11.31 -8.15 5.32
C THR A 214 -12.26 -8.32 4.13
N ASN A 215 -11.76 -8.54 2.92
CA ASN A 215 -12.61 -8.73 1.75
C ASN A 215 -13.10 -10.19 1.70
N GLN A 216 -14.32 -10.42 2.18
CA GLN A 216 -14.97 -11.73 2.25
C GLN A 216 -15.73 -12.11 0.97
N GLY A 217 -15.66 -11.27 -0.07
CA GLY A 217 -16.46 -11.39 -1.27
C GLY A 217 -17.74 -10.54 -1.22
N GLN A 218 -18.66 -10.81 -2.13
CA GLN A 218 -19.83 -9.97 -2.39
C GLN A 218 -20.95 -10.75 -3.05
N TRP A 219 -22.15 -10.21 -2.96
CA TRP A 219 -23.29 -10.71 -3.73
C TRP A 219 -23.26 -10.18 -5.17
N ARG A 220 -23.47 -11.08 -6.13
CA ARG A 220 -23.74 -10.76 -7.55
C ARG A 220 -25.08 -11.42 -7.91
N LYS A 221 -26.18 -10.65 -7.83
CA LYS A 221 -27.55 -11.19 -7.87
C LYS A 221 -27.74 -12.25 -6.77
N GLN A 222 -28.10 -13.48 -7.09
CA GLN A 222 -28.25 -14.58 -6.12
C GLN A 222 -26.99 -15.43 -5.98
N PHE A 223 -25.91 -15.11 -6.70
CA PHE A 223 -24.63 -15.77 -6.54
C PHE A 223 -23.81 -15.05 -5.46
N GLN A 224 -23.37 -15.79 -4.44
CA GLN A 224 -22.46 -15.27 -3.41
C GLN A 224 -21.01 -15.62 -3.76
N VAL A 225 -20.20 -14.60 -4.01
CA VAL A 225 -18.75 -14.71 -4.11
C VAL A 225 -18.20 -14.88 -2.70
N GLY A 226 -17.26 -15.80 -2.53
CA GLY A 226 -16.61 -16.09 -1.26
C GLY A 226 -15.10 -16.19 -1.42
N VAL A 227 -14.38 -15.88 -0.34
CA VAL A 227 -12.91 -15.99 -0.29
C VAL A 227 -12.52 -16.90 0.86
N THR A 228 -11.70 -17.92 0.57
CA THR A 228 -11.20 -18.87 1.58
C THR A 228 -9.76 -19.29 1.31
N GLY A 229 -9.14 -19.99 2.26
CA GLY A 229 -7.75 -20.44 2.19
C GLY A 229 -6.77 -19.31 1.88
N SER A 230 -7.03 -18.13 2.43
CA SER A 230 -6.26 -16.93 2.18
C SER A 230 -5.00 -16.90 3.03
N ASN A 231 -3.83 -16.86 2.37
CA ASN A 231 -2.52 -16.73 3.00
C ASN A 231 -1.89 -15.39 2.64
N GLY A 232 -1.30 -14.72 3.63
CA GLY A 232 -0.55 -13.49 3.47
C GLY A 232 0.91 -13.70 3.77
N TYR A 233 1.79 -13.15 2.94
CA TYR A 233 3.23 -13.21 3.11
C TYR A 233 3.84 -11.83 2.92
N SER A 234 4.75 -11.44 3.82
CA SER A 234 5.41 -10.14 3.79
C SER A 234 6.90 -10.30 3.52
N LYS A 235 7.42 -9.48 2.60
CA LYS A 235 8.83 -9.45 2.21
C LYS A 235 9.69 -9.04 3.40
N GLU A 236 10.78 -9.78 3.62
CA GLU A 236 11.71 -9.53 4.75
C GLU A 236 12.81 -8.52 4.39
N ALA A 237 13.07 -8.33 3.10
CA ALA A 237 14.09 -7.42 2.63
C ALA A 237 13.75 -5.96 3.04
N PRO A 238 14.77 -5.18 3.46
CA PRO A 238 14.56 -3.76 3.74
C PRO A 238 14.21 -2.99 2.43
N PRO A 239 13.65 -1.78 2.54
CA PRO A 239 13.47 -0.90 1.39
C PRO A 239 14.81 -0.57 0.71
N PRO A 240 14.81 -0.04 -0.52
CA PRO A 240 16.04 0.32 -1.22
C PRO A 240 16.88 1.39 -0.49
N SER A 241 18.17 1.44 -0.80
CA SER A 241 19.00 2.62 -0.55
C SER A 241 18.73 3.70 -1.59
N TYR A 242 19.09 4.95 -1.27
CA TYR A 242 18.90 6.09 -2.16
C TYR A 242 20.22 6.85 -2.36
N PRO A 243 20.49 7.36 -3.57
CA PRO A 243 21.66 8.20 -3.81
C PRO A 243 21.71 9.39 -2.85
N ASP A 244 22.92 9.70 -2.39
CA ASP A 244 23.25 10.76 -1.43
C ASP A 244 22.79 10.49 0.01
N PHE A 245 22.22 9.32 0.30
CA PHE A 245 21.82 8.92 1.64
C PHE A 245 22.50 7.64 2.09
N THR A 246 23.01 7.65 3.32
CA THR A 246 23.38 6.46 4.09
C THR A 246 22.12 5.85 4.71
N GLY A 247 21.87 4.57 4.43
CA GLY A 247 20.69 3.83 4.87
C GLY A 247 20.26 2.78 3.82
N PRO A 248 19.16 2.06 4.06
CA PRO A 248 18.24 2.17 5.19
C PRO A 248 18.81 1.61 6.50
N VAL A 249 18.45 2.22 7.63
CA VAL A 249 18.66 1.65 8.98
C VAL A 249 17.31 1.31 9.59
N ALA A 250 17.10 0.06 10.00
CA ALA A 250 15.84 -0.39 10.58
C ALA A 250 15.56 0.26 11.96
N PHE A 251 14.38 0.86 12.09
CA PHE A 251 13.92 1.59 13.27
C PHE A 251 12.69 0.90 13.88
N GLY A 252 12.43 1.14 15.17
CA GLY A 252 11.33 0.50 15.91
C GLY A 252 9.99 1.22 15.79
N GLY A 253 10.00 2.50 15.42
CA GLY A 253 8.83 3.36 15.36
C GLY A 253 9.14 4.69 14.69
N ALA A 254 8.24 5.65 14.81
CA ALA A 254 8.49 7.03 14.39
C ALA A 254 9.53 7.67 15.33
N THR A 255 10.49 8.36 14.74
CA THR A 255 11.44 9.19 15.50
C THR A 255 10.70 10.26 16.30
N GLN A 256 11.13 10.48 17.54
CA GLN A 256 10.67 11.53 18.46
C GLN A 256 11.89 12.36 18.85
N ALA A 257 12.22 13.32 17.98
CA ALA A 257 13.43 14.10 18.13
C ALA A 257 13.25 15.21 19.18
N PRO A 258 14.21 15.42 20.10
CA PRO A 258 14.14 16.52 21.08
C PRO A 258 14.31 17.92 20.46
N LYS A 259 14.77 18.00 19.21
CA LYS A 259 14.94 19.21 18.40
C LYS A 259 15.08 18.81 16.93
N SER A 260 15.37 19.74 16.01
CA SER A 260 15.71 19.52 14.60
C SER A 260 14.57 19.05 13.69
N TYR A 261 13.36 18.89 14.20
CA TYR A 261 12.23 18.45 13.40
C TYR A 261 11.81 19.57 12.42
N MET A 262 11.83 19.26 11.13
CA MET A 262 11.48 20.22 10.07
C MET A 262 9.98 20.17 9.73
N GLY A 263 9.30 19.09 10.13
CA GLY A 263 7.95 18.78 9.71
C GLY A 263 7.87 17.42 9.01
N SER A 264 6.70 17.13 8.45
CA SER A 264 6.43 15.88 7.76
C SER A 264 5.81 16.08 6.39
N LYS A 265 5.92 15.03 5.59
CA LYS A 265 5.12 14.80 4.39
C LYS A 265 4.47 13.44 4.49
N TYR A 266 3.29 13.29 3.92
CA TYR A 266 2.59 12.01 3.84
C TYR A 266 2.18 11.76 2.40
N TYR A 267 2.29 10.51 1.97
CA TYR A 267 1.94 10.08 0.62
C TYR A 267 1.03 8.85 0.72
N GLY A 268 -0.22 9.00 0.28
CA GLY A 268 -1.18 7.91 0.28
C GLY A 268 -0.80 6.80 -0.69
N GLY A 269 -1.09 5.55 -0.32
CA GLY A 269 -0.87 4.39 -1.19
C GLY A 269 0.34 3.56 -0.78
N VAL A 270 1.23 3.25 -1.71
CA VAL A 270 2.35 2.32 -1.46
C VAL A 270 3.39 2.92 -0.52
N TYR A 271 4.13 2.04 0.16
CA TYR A 271 5.31 2.42 0.92
C TYR A 271 6.49 2.67 -0.02
N ASP A 272 6.94 3.92 -0.17
CA ASP A 272 8.14 4.27 -0.94
C ASP A 272 8.95 5.37 -0.22
N PRO A 273 9.96 4.98 0.58
CA PRO A 273 10.87 5.94 1.21
C PRO A 273 11.61 6.86 0.23
N GLY A 274 11.58 6.56 -1.07
CA GLY A 274 12.13 7.40 -2.11
C GLY A 274 11.40 8.73 -2.22
N GLN A 275 10.10 8.76 -1.93
CA GLN A 275 9.34 10.00 -1.84
C GLN A 275 9.86 10.86 -0.68
N CYS A 276 10.25 10.26 0.45
CA CYS A 276 10.89 10.98 1.56
C CYS A 276 12.27 11.52 1.19
N ALA A 277 13.09 10.73 0.47
CA ALA A 277 14.38 11.18 -0.02
C ALA A 277 14.26 12.37 -1.00
N ALA A 278 13.27 12.32 -1.90
CA ALA A 278 12.98 13.41 -2.83
C ALA A 278 12.50 14.67 -2.10
N ALA A 279 11.57 14.53 -1.16
CA ALA A 279 11.06 15.63 -0.34
C ALA A 279 12.16 16.27 0.52
N CYS A 280 13.04 15.45 1.09
CA CYS A 280 14.19 15.91 1.87
C CYS A 280 15.11 16.81 1.02
N LYS A 281 15.51 16.34 -0.17
CA LYS A 281 16.35 17.12 -1.11
C LYS A 281 15.67 18.40 -1.60
N ALA A 282 14.39 18.33 -1.92
CA ALA A 282 13.61 19.47 -2.38
C ALA A 282 13.43 20.54 -1.29
N ASN A 283 13.16 20.14 -0.05
CA ASN A 283 13.11 21.07 1.08
C ASN A 283 14.46 21.76 1.31
N THR A 284 15.57 21.00 1.34
CA THR A 284 16.92 21.59 1.45
C THR A 284 17.16 22.64 0.37
N LYS A 285 16.83 22.32 -0.89
CA LYS A 285 16.99 23.26 -2.00
C LYS A 285 16.13 24.51 -1.80
N TYR A 286 14.87 24.34 -1.43
CA TYR A 286 13.97 25.47 -1.20
C TYR A 286 14.53 26.39 -0.11
N ASP A 287 14.99 25.84 1.02
CA ASP A 287 15.51 26.64 2.12
C ASP A 287 16.84 27.31 1.79
N HIS A 288 17.72 26.63 1.05
CA HIS A 288 18.96 27.21 0.54
C HIS A 288 18.67 28.44 -0.35
N ASP A 289 17.65 28.36 -1.20
CA ASP A 289 17.25 29.45 -2.09
C ASP A 289 16.49 30.57 -1.35
N HIS A 290 16.02 30.32 -0.13
CA HIS A 290 15.31 31.25 0.75
C HIS A 290 15.96 31.36 2.14
N PRO A 291 17.24 31.76 2.20
CA PRO A 291 17.99 31.79 3.45
C PRO A 291 17.47 32.90 4.38
N ARG A 292 17.77 32.77 5.66
CA ARG A 292 17.60 33.84 6.64
C ARG A 292 18.54 35.01 6.33
N ALA A 293 18.29 36.16 6.94
CA ALA A 293 19.10 37.36 6.77
C ALA A 293 20.59 37.18 7.16
N ASP A 294 20.90 36.20 8.02
CA ASP A 294 22.26 35.85 8.42
C ASP A 294 22.94 34.83 7.49
N GLY A 295 22.31 34.46 6.37
CA GLY A 295 22.81 33.50 5.40
C GLY A 295 22.63 32.04 5.80
N THR A 296 21.94 31.76 6.92
CA THR A 296 21.64 30.39 7.34
C THR A 296 20.31 29.89 6.79
N TYR A 297 20.20 28.58 6.59
CA TYR A 297 18.96 27.87 6.24
C TYR A 297 18.95 26.52 6.97
N ASP A 298 17.84 25.78 6.98
CA ASP A 298 17.91 24.40 7.50
C ASP A 298 17.85 23.38 6.38
N ALA A 299 18.94 22.64 6.24
CA ALA A 299 19.01 21.51 5.34
C ALA A 299 18.39 20.27 5.98
N CYS A 300 17.64 19.51 5.19
CA CYS A 300 17.24 18.16 5.56
C CYS A 300 18.44 17.22 5.46
N ASN A 301 18.92 16.80 6.62
CA ASN A 301 20.09 15.94 6.78
C ASN A 301 19.74 14.51 7.18
N PHE A 302 18.47 14.26 7.52
CA PHE A 302 17.97 12.96 7.90
C PHE A 302 16.46 12.87 7.68
N PHE A 303 15.98 11.69 7.30
CA PHE A 303 14.55 11.40 7.32
C PHE A 303 14.27 10.02 7.92
N ASN A 304 13.14 9.93 8.62
CA ASN A 304 12.54 8.67 9.02
C ASN A 304 11.30 8.41 8.15
N ALA A 305 11.36 7.35 7.35
CA ALA A 305 10.25 6.88 6.51
C ALA A 305 9.59 5.68 7.18
N TYR A 306 8.25 5.66 7.22
CA TYR A 306 7.50 4.53 7.78
C TYR A 306 6.12 4.39 7.16
N VAL A 307 5.51 3.22 7.31
CA VAL A 307 4.11 2.99 6.98
C VAL A 307 3.26 3.49 8.14
N LEU A 308 2.40 4.48 7.86
CA LEU A 308 1.35 4.89 8.79
C LEU A 308 0.10 4.05 8.51
N SER A 309 -0.42 3.40 9.56
CA SER A 309 -1.65 2.60 9.48
C SER A 309 -2.73 3.21 10.35
N LYS A 310 -3.97 3.25 9.86
CA LYS A 310 -5.15 3.66 10.63
C LYS A 310 -5.93 2.40 11.00
N ASN A 311 -6.13 2.14 12.29
CA ASN A 311 -6.78 0.95 12.82
C ASN A 311 -6.20 -0.35 12.23
N ASN A 312 -4.86 -0.42 12.18
CA ASN A 312 -4.07 -1.52 11.61
C ASN A 312 -4.23 -1.75 10.10
N ILE A 313 -4.90 -0.83 9.38
CA ILE A 313 -4.96 -0.85 7.93
C ILE A 313 -3.90 0.13 7.39
N PRO A 314 -2.90 -0.35 6.62
CA PRO A 314 -1.90 0.50 6.00
C PRO A 314 -2.52 1.57 5.12
N GLN A 315 -2.08 2.82 5.31
CA GLN A 315 -2.59 3.97 4.58
C GLN A 315 -1.59 4.49 3.55
N GLY A 316 -0.30 4.58 3.90
CA GLY A 316 0.75 5.10 3.01
C GLY A 316 2.08 5.39 3.68
N THR A 317 2.95 6.11 2.95
CA THR A 317 4.29 6.51 3.38
C THR A 317 4.23 7.79 4.19
N TYR A 318 4.73 7.76 5.41
CA TYR A 318 4.96 8.96 6.21
C TYR A 318 6.45 9.28 6.25
N CYS A 319 6.78 10.54 6.02
CA CYS A 319 8.14 11.07 5.99
C CYS A 319 8.31 12.11 7.09
N SER A 320 9.05 11.79 8.15
CA SER A 320 9.50 12.79 9.12
C SER A 320 10.88 13.30 8.74
N LEU A 321 11.05 14.62 8.59
CA LEU A 321 12.28 15.26 8.10
C LEU A 321 13.01 16.01 9.22
N TYR A 322 14.34 15.94 9.23
CA TYR A 322 15.16 16.48 10.30
C TYR A 322 16.43 17.16 9.80
N THR A 323 16.87 18.20 10.51
CA THR A 323 18.10 18.94 10.21
C THR A 323 19.37 18.28 10.73
N GLN A 324 19.23 17.20 11.49
CA GLN A 324 20.34 16.36 11.95
C GLN A 324 19.93 14.89 11.99
N SER A 325 20.92 14.00 11.93
CA SER A 325 20.71 12.56 12.03
C SER A 325 20.33 12.12 13.44
N TRP A 326 19.45 11.13 13.51
CA TRP A 326 19.04 10.46 14.74
C TRP A 326 19.25 8.96 14.59
N ASP A 327 19.70 8.31 15.67
CA ASP A 327 19.78 6.86 15.71
C ASP A 327 18.48 6.23 16.23
N LYS A 328 18.40 4.89 16.16
CA LYS A 328 17.21 4.13 16.54
C LYS A 328 16.71 4.37 17.97
N SER A 329 17.55 4.85 18.89
CA SER A 329 17.14 5.14 20.28
C SER A 329 16.07 6.24 20.36
N TYR A 330 15.94 7.07 19.31
CA TYR A 330 14.90 8.08 19.20
C TYR A 330 13.63 7.59 18.50
N SER A 331 13.61 6.35 17.97
CA SER A 331 12.45 5.76 17.27
C SER A 331 11.43 5.15 18.23
N THR A 332 10.92 5.96 19.16
CA THR A 332 10.17 5.50 20.34
C THR A 332 8.66 5.48 20.15
N ASN A 333 8.10 6.17 19.15
CA ASN A 333 6.66 6.20 18.93
C ASN A 333 6.23 5.08 17.97
N VAL A 334 5.70 3.98 18.53
CA VAL A 334 5.19 2.83 17.76
C VAL A 334 3.73 3.02 17.30
N GLY A 335 3.09 4.11 17.74
CA GLY A 335 1.73 4.46 17.40
C GLY A 335 1.08 5.37 18.43
N GLN A 336 -0.02 6.00 18.05
CA GLN A 336 -0.75 6.95 18.89
C GLN A 336 -2.25 6.94 18.64
N TRP A 337 -3.01 7.40 19.63
CA TRP A 337 -4.47 7.52 19.52
C TRP A 337 -4.90 8.93 19.13
N ARG A 338 -5.96 9.02 18.33
CA ARG A 338 -6.72 10.25 18.10
C ARG A 338 -8.21 9.91 18.15
N GLY A 339 -8.87 10.23 19.27
CA GLY A 339 -10.22 9.75 19.53
C GLY A 339 -10.27 8.22 19.61
N SER A 340 -11.18 7.60 18.85
CA SER A 340 -11.31 6.14 18.77
C SER A 340 -10.40 5.48 17.73
N ASP A 341 -9.66 6.27 16.95
CA ASP A 341 -8.77 5.76 15.91
C ASP A 341 -7.34 5.60 16.45
N TYR A 342 -6.75 4.43 16.20
CA TYR A 342 -5.35 4.14 16.50
C TYR A 342 -4.49 4.25 15.24
N TYR A 343 -3.41 5.02 15.32
CA TYR A 343 -2.45 5.24 14.24
C TYR A 343 -1.16 4.52 14.57
N SER A 344 -0.89 3.38 13.94
CA SER A 344 0.30 2.56 14.20
C SER A 344 1.41 2.82 13.19
N VAL A 345 2.64 2.57 13.62
CA VAL A 345 3.85 2.69 12.81
C VAL A 345 4.41 1.31 12.50
N SER A 346 4.67 1.04 11.22
CA SER A 346 5.37 -0.17 10.79
C SER A 346 6.36 0.14 9.67
N SER A 347 7.23 -0.82 9.34
CA SER A 347 8.28 -0.65 8.31
C SER A 347 9.06 0.66 8.46
N SER A 348 9.51 0.99 9.67
CA SER A 348 10.21 2.24 9.95
C SER A 348 11.70 2.14 9.63
N TYR A 349 12.21 3.08 8.83
CA TYR A 349 13.61 3.15 8.44
C TYR A 349 14.15 4.58 8.47
N GLY A 350 15.38 4.73 8.94
CA GLY A 350 16.13 5.98 8.96
C GLY A 350 17.13 6.07 7.80
N TYR A 351 17.29 7.28 7.27
CA TYR A 351 18.22 7.61 6.18
C TYR A 351 18.91 8.95 6.45
N SER A 352 20.23 8.96 6.47
CA SER A 352 21.04 10.15 6.75
C SER A 352 21.69 10.65 5.47
N LEU A 353 21.69 11.95 5.21
CA LEU A 353 22.43 12.54 4.08
C LEU A 353 23.92 12.20 4.22
N THR A 354 24.53 11.63 3.19
CA THR A 354 25.91 11.13 3.24
C THR A 354 26.91 12.24 3.53
N VAL A 355 26.72 13.39 2.90
CA VAL A 355 27.46 14.62 3.21
C VAL A 355 26.49 15.58 3.87
N GLN A 356 26.65 15.78 5.18
CA GLN A 356 25.78 16.67 5.94
C GLN A 356 25.93 18.11 5.42
N ASP A 357 24.79 18.74 5.16
CA ASP A 357 24.72 20.14 4.78
C ASP A 357 24.65 21.00 6.05
N SER A 358 25.58 21.96 6.15
CA SER A 358 25.72 22.84 7.32
C SER A 358 24.66 23.93 7.42
N GLY A 359 23.82 24.11 6.38
CA GLY A 359 22.76 25.11 6.36
C GLY A 359 23.30 26.54 6.24
N LYS A 360 24.34 26.75 5.43
CA LYS A 360 25.00 28.05 5.22
C LYS A 360 25.39 28.22 3.76
N ILE A 361 25.16 29.42 3.21
CA ILE A 361 25.56 29.80 1.83
C ILE A 361 27.07 29.94 1.70
#